data_AF-A0A6P0X3R5-F1
#
_entry.id   AF-A0A6P0X3R5-F1
#
_cell.length_a   1.000
_cell.length_b   1.000
_cell.length_c   1.000
_cell.angle_alpha   90.00
_cell.angle_beta   90.00
_cell.angle_gamma   90.00
#
_symmetry.space_group_name_H-M   'P 1'
#
loop_
_entity.id
_entity.type
_entity.pdbx_description
1 polymer ?
#
loop_
_entity_poly.entity_id
_entity_poly.type
_entity_poly.pdbx_seq_one_letter_code
_entity_poly.pdbx_strand_id
1 'polypeptide(L)'
;MLSNPWFPRTEIPAAIAQLTHLQSLDLSSNEITEIPAAIAQLTHLQVLNLSKNQIKEIPVAIGQLTSRQYLDLNNNPLNPILKIAYDKGLDELQAYLKSIEQPEQREELYEAKLVLVGEGGVGKTTLLKALTGKEPQKDEATTHGVSIEVQALHLPHPQKKDIAIKLNAWDFGGQEVYRVTHQFFFSKRSIYLLVWEPRRGVQQCQVEDWLKLLRLRVGDGGRVIIISTY
;
A
#
# COMPACT_ATOMS: atom_id res chain seq x y z
N MET A 1 1.16 -3.68 -20.03
CA MET A 1 -0.21 -3.88 -20.57
C MET A 1 -0.32 -2.99 -21.80
N LEU A 2 -0.47 -3.59 -22.99
CA LEU A 2 -0.54 -2.86 -24.25
C LEU A 2 -1.94 -2.25 -24.40
N SER A 3 -2.03 -0.92 -24.48
CA SER A 3 -3.25 -0.21 -24.85
C SER A 3 -3.65 -0.64 -26.27
N ASN A 4 -4.82 -1.25 -26.42
CA ASN A 4 -5.31 -1.73 -27.70
C ASN A 4 -5.76 -0.53 -28.56
N PRO A 5 -5.07 -0.20 -29.68
CA PRO A 5 -5.28 1.05 -30.43
C PRO A 5 -6.53 1.05 -31.33
N TRP A 6 -7.33 -0.02 -31.30
CA TRP A 6 -8.46 -0.24 -32.22
C TRP A 6 -9.83 0.09 -31.63
N PHE A 7 -9.92 0.41 -30.33
CA PHE A 7 -11.15 0.95 -29.74
C PHE A 7 -11.05 2.48 -29.72
N PRO A 8 -11.95 3.22 -30.39
CA PRO A 8 -11.95 4.67 -30.30
C PRO A 8 -12.15 5.07 -28.84
N ARG A 9 -11.28 5.94 -28.35
CA ARG A 9 -11.38 6.52 -27.02
C ARG A 9 -12.63 7.40 -27.01
N THR A 10 -13.71 6.93 -26.40
CA THR A 10 -14.91 7.76 -26.27
C THR A 10 -14.67 8.73 -25.12
N GLU A 11 -14.63 10.02 -25.45
CA GLU A 11 -14.44 11.12 -24.52
C GLU A 11 -15.69 11.99 -24.53
N ILE A 12 -16.07 12.50 -23.36
CA ILE A 12 -17.15 13.50 -23.27
C ILE A 12 -16.61 14.82 -23.85
N PRO A 13 -17.25 15.42 -24.87
CA PRO A 13 -16.77 16.66 -25.45
C PRO A 13 -16.73 17.79 -24.41
N ALA A 14 -15.62 18.51 -24.32
CA ALA A 14 -15.47 19.65 -23.40
C ALA A 14 -16.55 20.73 -23.61
N ALA A 15 -17.12 20.83 -24.82
CA ALA A 15 -18.24 21.73 -25.14
C ALA A 15 -19.49 21.49 -24.28
N ILE A 16 -19.64 20.32 -23.64
CA ILE A 16 -20.75 20.07 -22.71
C ILE A 16 -20.79 21.08 -21.57
N ALA A 17 -19.63 21.63 -21.19
CA ALA A 17 -19.47 22.65 -20.16
C ALA A 17 -20.17 23.98 -20.50
N GLN A 18 -20.53 24.21 -21.77
CA GLN A 18 -21.31 25.40 -22.18
C GLN A 18 -22.78 25.31 -21.77
N LEU A 19 -23.27 24.11 -21.41
CA LEU A 19 -24.64 23.90 -20.94
C LEU A 19 -24.76 24.29 -19.46
N THR A 20 -24.46 25.54 -19.12
CA THR A 20 -24.33 26.01 -17.73
C THR A 20 -25.57 25.79 -16.87
N HIS A 21 -26.76 25.73 -17.48
CA HIS A 21 -28.03 25.45 -16.80
C HIS A 21 -28.41 23.96 -16.73
N LEU A 22 -27.54 23.05 -17.18
CA LEU A 22 -27.80 21.61 -17.17
C LEU A 22 -27.93 21.10 -15.72
N GLN A 23 -29.06 20.47 -15.42
CA GLN A 23 -29.35 19.91 -14.08
C GLN A 23 -29.15 18.40 -14.01
N SER A 24 -29.35 17.70 -15.12
CA SER A 24 -29.21 16.25 -15.19
C SER A 24 -28.48 15.86 -16.46
N LEU A 25 -27.46 15.02 -16.31
CA LEU A 25 -26.67 14.45 -17.39
C LEU A 25 -26.57 12.94 -17.20
N ASP A 26 -27.28 12.20 -18.05
CA ASP A 26 -27.18 10.74 -18.12
C ASP A 26 -26.32 10.35 -19.33
N LEU A 27 -25.19 9.74 -19.03
CA LEU A 27 -24.21 9.20 -19.97
C LEU A 27 -23.96 7.71 -19.68
N SER A 28 -24.91 7.03 -19.05
CA SER A 28 -24.78 5.62 -18.70
C SER A 28 -24.76 4.71 -19.93
N SER A 29 -24.13 3.55 -19.78
CA SER A 29 -24.07 2.51 -20.82
C SER A 29 -23.43 2.98 -22.13
N ASN A 30 -22.37 3.77 -22.04
CA ASN A 30 -21.53 4.16 -23.17
C ASN A 30 -20.14 3.50 -23.07
N GLU A 31 -19.23 3.87 -23.97
CA GLU A 31 -17.84 3.41 -23.95
C GLU A 31 -16.89 4.50 -23.43
N ILE A 32 -17.39 5.41 -22.57
CA ILE A 32 -16.63 6.57 -22.11
C ILE A 32 -15.41 6.11 -21.33
N THR A 33 -14.25 6.64 -21.69
CA THR A 33 -12.96 6.36 -21.03
C THR A 33 -12.40 7.57 -20.32
N GLU A 34 -12.81 8.78 -20.73
CA GLU A 34 -12.32 10.05 -20.18
C GLU A 34 -13.47 11.04 -19.96
N ILE A 35 -13.36 11.77 -18.85
CA ILE A 35 -14.25 12.86 -18.47
C ILE A 35 -13.41 14.15 -18.49
N PRO A 36 -13.81 15.20 -19.22
CA PRO A 36 -13.07 16.45 -19.26
C PRO A 36 -13.18 17.17 -17.92
N ALA A 37 -12.09 17.82 -17.49
CA ALA A 37 -12.11 18.66 -16.27
C ALA A 37 -13.15 19.80 -16.35
N ALA A 38 -13.52 20.22 -17.57
CA ALA A 38 -14.55 21.21 -17.82
C ALA A 38 -15.95 20.81 -17.30
N ILE A 39 -16.17 19.53 -16.96
CA ILE A 39 -17.42 19.07 -16.31
C ILE A 39 -17.72 19.85 -15.01
N ALA A 40 -16.69 20.34 -14.33
CA ALA A 40 -16.83 21.16 -13.11
C ALA A 40 -17.46 22.54 -13.35
N GLN A 41 -17.53 23.00 -14.61
CA GLN A 41 -18.20 24.26 -14.97
C GLN A 41 -19.73 24.13 -14.94
N LEU A 42 -20.27 22.91 -14.90
CA LEU A 42 -21.70 22.64 -14.78
C LEU A 42 -22.17 22.85 -13.33
N THR A 43 -22.12 24.09 -12.86
CA THR A 43 -22.41 24.46 -11.46
C THR A 43 -23.86 24.20 -11.04
N HIS A 44 -24.78 24.05 -12.00
CA HIS A 44 -26.18 23.71 -11.76
C HIS A 44 -26.49 22.21 -11.87
N LEU A 45 -25.49 21.37 -12.18
CA LEU A 45 -25.69 19.93 -12.30
C LEU A 45 -26.08 19.36 -10.93
N GLN A 46 -27.07 18.48 -10.93
CA GLN A 46 -27.59 17.79 -9.75
C GLN A 46 -27.47 16.28 -9.91
N VAL A 47 -27.51 15.77 -11.14
CA VAL A 47 -27.44 14.35 -11.44
C VAL A 47 -26.40 14.15 -12.55
N LEU A 48 -25.40 13.32 -12.28
CA LEU A 48 -24.40 12.86 -13.24
C LEU A 48 -24.36 11.33 -13.20
N ASN A 49 -25.00 10.68 -14.18
CA ASN A 49 -24.97 9.24 -14.31
C ASN A 49 -23.92 8.84 -15.34
N LEU A 50 -22.84 8.21 -14.89
CA LEU A 50 -21.72 7.70 -15.69
C LEU A 50 -21.60 6.18 -15.58
N SER A 51 -22.64 5.50 -15.09
CA SER A 51 -22.60 4.07 -14.87
C SER A 51 -22.42 3.26 -16.17
N LYS A 52 -21.84 2.07 -16.07
CA LYS A 52 -21.63 1.15 -17.22
C LYS A 52 -20.81 1.79 -18.35
N ASN A 53 -19.66 2.37 -18.01
CA ASN A 53 -18.69 2.91 -18.95
C ASN A 53 -17.33 2.21 -18.79
N GLN A 54 -16.27 2.75 -19.40
CA GLN A 54 -14.89 2.25 -19.33
C GLN A 54 -13.96 3.19 -18.54
N ILE A 55 -14.53 3.93 -17.58
CA ILE A 55 -13.83 4.95 -16.79
C ILE A 55 -12.91 4.27 -15.77
N LYS A 56 -11.64 4.66 -15.77
CA LYS A 56 -10.63 4.18 -14.81
C LYS A 56 -10.28 5.23 -13.76
N GLU A 57 -10.25 6.48 -14.18
CA GLU A 57 -9.92 7.66 -13.38
C GLU A 57 -10.96 8.74 -13.65
N ILE A 58 -11.15 9.64 -12.70
CA ILE A 58 -11.99 10.83 -12.87
C ILE A 58 -11.15 12.09 -12.60
N PRO A 59 -11.42 13.22 -13.27
CA PRO A 59 -10.68 14.45 -13.01
C PRO A 59 -10.96 14.94 -11.59
N VAL A 60 -9.93 15.46 -10.91
CA VAL A 60 -10.06 16.04 -9.55
C VAL A 60 -11.12 17.13 -9.47
N ALA A 61 -11.40 17.80 -10.60
CA ALA A 61 -12.45 18.78 -10.75
C ALA A 61 -13.86 18.25 -10.41
N ILE A 62 -14.12 16.93 -10.51
CA ILE A 62 -15.39 16.34 -10.02
C ILE A 62 -15.53 16.53 -8.50
N GLY A 63 -14.44 16.61 -7.75
CA GLY A 63 -14.48 16.91 -6.31
C GLY A 63 -14.97 18.33 -6.00
N GLN A 64 -14.95 19.24 -6.97
CA GLN A 64 -15.44 20.63 -6.83
C GLN A 64 -16.94 20.74 -7.08
N LEU A 65 -17.55 19.70 -7.67
CA LEU A 65 -18.99 19.64 -7.82
C LEU A 65 -19.65 19.58 -6.43
N THR A 66 -20.71 20.37 -6.22
CA THR A 66 -21.27 20.64 -4.89
C THR A 66 -21.77 19.35 -4.23
N SER A 67 -21.70 19.24 -2.90
CA SER A 67 -22.07 18.04 -2.11
C SER A 67 -23.53 17.58 -2.24
N ARG A 68 -24.37 18.29 -3.01
CA ARG A 68 -25.79 17.96 -3.25
C ARG A 68 -26.05 17.21 -4.56
N GLN A 69 -25.02 16.66 -5.19
CA GLN A 69 -25.14 16.00 -6.48
C GLN A 69 -25.18 14.47 -6.36
N TYR A 70 -26.01 13.82 -7.17
CA TYR A 70 -26.00 12.38 -7.38
C TYR A 70 -24.96 12.04 -8.46
N LEU A 71 -23.93 11.26 -8.10
CA LEU A 71 -22.92 10.75 -9.01
C LEU A 71 -22.96 9.22 -9.04
N ASP A 72 -23.26 8.65 -10.21
CA ASP A 72 -23.23 7.20 -10.41
C ASP A 72 -22.01 6.81 -11.27
N LEU A 73 -21.08 6.06 -10.67
CA LEU A 73 -19.90 5.49 -11.34
C LEU A 73 -19.95 3.95 -11.38
N ASN A 74 -21.07 3.33 -11.03
CA ASN A 74 -21.19 1.87 -10.97
C ASN A 74 -20.89 1.20 -12.31
N ASN A 75 -20.39 -0.03 -12.27
CA ASN A 75 -20.02 -0.80 -13.47
C ASN A 75 -18.98 -0.10 -14.35
N ASN A 76 -18.03 0.62 -13.75
CA ASN A 76 -16.83 1.12 -14.39
C ASN A 76 -15.59 0.39 -13.84
N PRO A 77 -14.53 0.19 -14.65
CA PRO A 77 -13.25 -0.37 -14.21
C PRO A 77 -12.41 0.67 -13.43
N LEU A 78 -13.00 1.31 -12.42
CA LEU A 78 -12.33 2.33 -11.60
C LEU A 78 -11.04 1.78 -10.99
N ASN A 79 -10.03 2.63 -10.85
CA ASN A 79 -8.85 2.26 -10.09
C ASN A 79 -9.26 1.83 -8.66
N PRO A 80 -8.52 0.90 -8.02
CA PRO A 80 -8.95 0.36 -6.72
C PRO A 80 -9.11 1.39 -5.60
N ILE A 81 -8.28 2.44 -5.59
CA ILE A 81 -8.31 3.48 -4.53
C ILE A 81 -9.54 4.37 -4.72
N LEU A 82 -9.78 4.82 -5.94
CA LEU A 82 -10.94 5.61 -6.34
C LEU A 82 -12.23 4.83 -6.08
N LYS A 83 -12.26 3.52 -6.39
CA LYS A 83 -13.38 2.63 -6.09
C LYS A 83 -13.68 2.57 -4.60
N ILE A 84 -12.66 2.40 -3.76
CA ILE A 84 -12.82 2.39 -2.30
C ILE A 84 -13.39 3.72 -1.80
N ALA A 85 -12.86 4.85 -2.30
CA ALA A 85 -13.34 6.17 -1.92
C ALA A 85 -14.81 6.38 -2.34
N TYR A 86 -15.16 6.00 -3.58
CA TYR A 86 -16.53 6.06 -4.09
C TYR A 86 -17.50 5.18 -3.27
N ASP A 87 -17.10 3.95 -2.95
CA ASP A 87 -17.93 3.00 -2.20
C ASP A 87 -18.26 3.45 -0.77
N LYS A 88 -17.38 4.26 -0.18
CA LYS A 88 -17.59 4.86 1.15
C LYS A 88 -18.53 6.07 1.11
N GLY A 89 -18.83 6.61 -0.07
CA GLY A 89 -19.72 7.76 -0.27
C GLY A 89 -19.02 8.98 -0.85
N LEU A 90 -19.82 9.98 -1.22
CA LEU A 90 -19.34 11.17 -1.92
C LEU A 90 -18.39 12.03 -1.09
N ASP A 91 -18.59 12.10 0.24
CA ASP A 91 -17.70 12.87 1.11
C ASP A 91 -16.28 12.31 1.11
N GLU A 92 -16.14 10.97 1.19
CA GLU A 92 -14.83 10.31 1.13
C GLU A 92 -14.22 10.44 -0.27
N LEU A 93 -15.03 10.31 -1.32
CA LEU A 93 -14.58 10.54 -2.69
C LEU A 93 -14.03 11.96 -2.87
N GLN A 94 -14.74 12.98 -2.37
CA GLN A 94 -14.29 14.37 -2.43
C GLN A 94 -13.00 14.58 -1.63
N ALA A 95 -12.92 14.02 -0.42
CA ALA A 95 -11.70 14.07 0.39
C ALA A 95 -10.51 13.43 -0.35
N TYR A 96 -10.74 12.28 -0.99
CA TYR A 96 -9.73 11.62 -1.82
C TYR A 96 -9.29 12.51 -2.99
N LEU A 97 -10.22 13.03 -3.79
CA LEU A 97 -9.89 13.89 -4.94
C LEU A 97 -9.14 15.16 -4.50
N LYS A 98 -9.55 15.79 -3.40
CA LYS A 98 -8.88 16.95 -2.81
C LYS A 98 -7.45 16.62 -2.36
N SER A 99 -7.23 15.42 -1.82
CA SER A 99 -5.89 14.94 -1.45
C SER A 99 -4.97 14.72 -2.67
N ILE A 100 -5.52 14.55 -3.88
CA ILE A 100 -4.75 14.49 -5.13
C ILE A 100 -4.35 15.89 -5.58
N GLU A 101 -5.26 16.86 -5.50
CA GLU A 101 -5.03 18.25 -5.93
C GLU A 101 -4.03 18.98 -5.04
N GLN A 102 -3.93 18.60 -3.76
CA GLN A 102 -3.02 19.18 -2.78
C GLN A 102 -1.95 18.16 -2.36
N PRO A 103 -0.99 17.82 -3.24
CA PRO A 103 0.02 16.81 -2.95
C PRO A 103 0.88 17.17 -1.73
N GLU A 104 1.02 18.46 -1.42
CA GLU A 104 1.79 18.96 -0.27
C GLU A 104 1.11 18.69 1.09
N GLN A 105 -0.20 18.39 1.09
CA GLN A 105 -0.93 17.96 2.29
C GLN A 105 -1.04 16.43 2.40
N ARG A 106 -0.46 15.67 1.47
CA ARG A 106 -0.38 14.22 1.62
C ARG A 106 0.61 13.90 2.72
N GLU A 107 0.12 13.31 3.80
CA GLU A 107 1.00 12.63 4.75
C GLU A 107 1.69 11.48 4.02
N GLU A 108 2.95 11.69 3.64
CA GLU A 108 3.80 10.60 3.19
C GLU A 108 3.97 9.62 4.36
N LEU A 109 3.38 8.43 4.24
CA LEU A 109 3.50 7.39 5.25
C LEU A 109 4.85 6.69 5.12
N TYR A 110 5.78 7.02 6.02
CA TYR A 110 7.08 6.35 6.14
C TYR A 110 6.99 5.12 7.03
N GLU A 111 6.11 4.18 6.68
CA GLU A 111 5.91 2.96 7.44
C GLU A 111 6.24 1.72 6.60
N ALA A 112 7.01 0.80 7.17
CA ALA A 112 7.32 -0.47 6.53
C ALA A 112 7.30 -1.63 7.53
N LYS A 113 7.22 -2.84 6.98
CA LYS A 113 7.34 -4.05 7.77
C LYS A 113 8.79 -4.51 7.88
N LEU A 114 9.25 -4.85 9.08
CA LEU A 114 10.55 -5.45 9.32
C LEU A 114 10.37 -6.88 9.83
N VAL A 115 10.81 -7.87 9.07
CA VAL A 115 10.58 -9.29 9.36
C VAL A 115 11.92 -9.94 9.65
N LEU A 116 12.12 -10.44 10.87
CA LEU A 116 13.33 -11.17 11.24
C LEU A 116 13.15 -12.65 10.91
N VAL A 117 14.09 -13.20 10.12
CA VAL A 117 14.09 -14.60 9.67
C VAL A 117 15.47 -15.22 9.90
N GLY A 118 15.53 -16.54 9.97
CA GLY A 118 16.74 -17.29 10.29
C GLY A 118 16.48 -18.35 11.36
N GLU A 119 17.45 -19.24 11.54
CA GLU A 119 17.32 -20.42 12.40
C GLU A 119 17.02 -20.10 13.87
N GLY A 120 16.51 -21.11 14.59
CA GLY A 120 16.31 -21.03 16.03
C GLY A 120 17.60 -20.67 16.76
N GLY A 121 17.54 -19.73 17.70
CA GLY A 121 18.68 -19.40 18.57
C GLY A 121 19.82 -18.59 17.93
N VAL A 122 19.69 -18.10 16.69
CA VAL A 122 20.71 -17.24 16.03
C VAL A 122 20.76 -15.78 16.53
N GLY A 123 20.02 -15.44 17.58
CA GLY A 123 20.02 -14.09 18.16
C GLY A 123 19.07 -13.07 17.51
N LYS A 124 17.99 -13.51 16.82
CA LYS A 124 16.96 -12.61 16.25
C LYS A 124 16.37 -11.65 17.29
N THR A 125 15.92 -12.18 18.42
CA THR A 125 15.32 -11.40 19.52
C THR A 125 16.33 -10.43 20.12
N THR A 126 17.57 -10.87 20.32
CA THR A 126 18.68 -10.05 20.81
C THR A 126 18.97 -8.89 19.86
N LEU A 127 19.01 -9.16 18.55
CA LEU A 127 19.20 -8.14 17.53
C LEU A 127 18.05 -7.12 17.54
N LEU A 128 16.80 -7.57 17.64
CA LEU A 128 15.65 -6.67 17.70
C LEU A 128 15.70 -5.75 18.92
N LYS A 129 16.04 -6.30 20.10
CA LYS A 129 16.23 -5.51 21.34
C LYS A 129 17.36 -4.48 21.20
N ALA A 130 18.48 -4.88 20.61
CA ALA A 130 19.61 -3.97 20.36
C ALA A 130 19.20 -2.83 19.41
N LEU A 131 18.46 -3.13 18.34
CA LEU A 131 17.93 -2.11 17.42
C LEU A 131 16.97 -1.14 18.10
N THR A 132 16.21 -1.58 19.10
CA THR A 132 15.29 -0.73 19.88
C THR A 132 15.94 -0.06 21.09
N GLY A 133 17.26 -0.18 21.27
CA GLY A 133 18.02 0.45 22.35
C GLY A 133 17.84 -0.21 23.72
N LYS A 134 17.30 -1.44 23.78
CA LYS A 134 17.20 -2.22 25.01
C LYS A 134 18.47 -3.07 25.20
N GLU A 135 18.98 -3.14 26.43
CA GLU A 135 20.17 -3.95 26.70
C GLU A 135 19.85 -5.45 26.59
N PRO A 136 20.71 -6.23 25.90
CA PRO A 136 20.54 -7.67 25.80
C PRO A 136 20.91 -8.35 27.13
N GLN A 137 20.01 -9.15 27.70
CA GLN A 137 20.32 -9.98 28.88
C GLN A 137 20.99 -11.28 28.44
N LYS A 138 22.12 -11.64 29.10
CA LYS A 138 22.98 -12.78 28.73
C LYS A 138 22.36 -14.16 29.00
N ASP A 139 21.33 -14.24 29.84
CA ASP A 139 20.72 -15.49 30.30
C ASP A 139 19.29 -15.69 29.76
N GLU A 140 18.96 -15.10 28.60
CA GLU A 140 17.63 -15.27 28.00
C GLU A 140 17.46 -16.68 27.43
N ALA A 141 16.53 -17.44 28.02
CA ALA A 141 16.07 -18.69 27.46
C ALA A 141 15.54 -18.46 26.03
N THR A 142 15.74 -19.45 25.15
CA THR A 142 15.19 -19.41 23.78
C THR A 142 13.68 -19.17 23.84
N THR A 143 13.21 -18.11 23.19
CA THR A 143 11.80 -17.77 23.17
C THR A 143 11.03 -18.87 22.43
N HIS A 144 10.24 -19.65 23.17
CA HIS A 144 9.37 -20.67 22.63
C HIS A 144 8.00 -20.05 22.31
N GLY A 145 7.70 -19.88 21.02
CA GLY A 145 6.38 -19.45 20.57
C GLY A 145 6.36 -18.14 19.78
N VAL A 146 5.23 -17.89 19.14
CA VAL A 146 4.93 -16.67 18.37
C VAL A 146 4.65 -15.53 19.38
N SER A 147 5.66 -15.11 20.12
CA SER A 147 5.61 -13.85 20.85
C SER A 147 5.78 -12.73 19.82
N ILE A 148 4.67 -12.35 19.16
CA ILE A 148 4.65 -11.17 18.29
C ILE A 148 4.72 -9.95 19.22
N GLU A 149 5.92 -9.63 19.70
CA GLU A 149 6.19 -8.28 20.16
C GLU A 149 6.32 -7.41 18.92
N VAL A 150 5.22 -6.77 18.51
CA VAL A 150 5.30 -5.70 17.51
C VAL A 150 6.05 -4.55 18.17
N GLN A 151 7.37 -4.55 18.04
CA GLN A 151 8.20 -3.43 18.45
C GLN A 151 8.27 -2.46 17.27
N ALA A 152 7.79 -1.23 17.46
CA ALA A 152 7.91 -0.17 16.48
C ALA A 152 9.31 0.47 16.61
N LEU A 153 10.19 0.20 15.65
CA LEU A 153 11.47 0.86 15.54
C LEU A 153 11.28 2.19 14.79
N HIS A 154 11.68 3.29 15.43
CA HIS A 154 11.62 4.62 14.84
C HIS A 154 13.02 5.03 14.40
N LEU A 155 13.19 5.22 13.09
CA LEU A 155 14.45 5.66 12.50
C LEU A 155 14.28 7.08 11.96
N PRO A 156 15.27 7.99 12.10
CA PRO A 156 15.19 9.30 11.47
C PRO A 156 15.20 9.15 9.94
N HIS A 157 14.39 9.95 9.25
CA HIS A 157 14.39 9.99 7.78
C HIS A 157 15.72 10.57 7.27
N PRO A 158 16.41 9.92 6.31
CA PRO A 158 17.78 10.31 5.93
C PRO A 158 17.88 11.68 5.24
N GLN A 159 16.77 12.18 4.69
CA GLN A 159 16.74 13.42 3.90
C GLN A 159 15.76 14.47 4.43
N LYS A 160 14.87 14.12 5.37
CA LYS A 160 13.79 15.01 5.83
C LYS A 160 13.91 15.15 7.34
N LYS A 161 14.13 16.38 7.80
CA LYS A 161 14.26 16.70 9.22
C LYS A 161 12.90 16.47 9.92
N ASP A 162 12.94 16.00 11.15
CA ASP A 162 11.75 15.79 12.01
C ASP A 162 10.72 14.77 11.50
N ILE A 163 11.10 13.95 10.52
CA ILE A 163 10.30 12.81 10.05
C ILE A 163 10.93 11.52 10.55
N ALA A 164 10.10 10.66 11.15
CA ALA A 164 10.50 9.31 11.57
C ALA A 164 9.93 8.27 10.60
N ILE A 165 10.79 7.34 10.19
CA ILE A 165 10.41 6.09 9.54
C ILE A 165 10.02 5.10 10.63
N LYS A 166 8.80 4.58 10.56
CA LYS A 166 8.29 3.57 11.48
C LYS A 166 8.44 2.18 10.86
N LEU A 167 9.23 1.33 11.51
CA LEU A 167 9.36 -0.09 11.15
C LEU A 167 8.62 -0.93 12.18
N ASN A 168 7.54 -1.58 11.77
CA ASN A 168 6.88 -2.57 12.62
C ASN A 168 7.70 -3.85 12.54
N ALA A 169 8.29 -4.30 13.66
CA ALA A 169 9.11 -5.50 13.67
C ALA A 169 8.31 -6.75 14.02
N TRP A 170 8.57 -7.84 13.30
CA TRP A 170 8.07 -9.18 13.61
C TRP A 170 9.25 -10.11 13.89
N ASP A 171 9.29 -10.66 15.09
CA ASP A 171 10.25 -11.70 15.50
C ASP A 171 9.53 -13.05 15.60
N PHE A 172 9.99 -14.02 14.81
CA PHE A 172 9.43 -15.38 14.75
C PHE A 172 10.19 -16.34 15.68
N GLY A 173 10.46 -15.92 16.91
CA GLY A 173 11.23 -16.63 17.94
C GLY A 173 11.05 -18.16 17.92
N GLY A 174 12.17 -18.87 17.77
CA GLY A 174 12.32 -20.30 18.09
C GLY A 174 11.51 -21.33 17.30
N GLN A 175 10.68 -20.97 16.31
CA GLN A 175 9.96 -22.00 15.54
C GLN A 175 10.88 -22.67 14.50
N GLU A 176 11.27 -23.91 14.78
CA GLU A 176 12.07 -24.78 13.89
C GLU A 176 11.38 -25.11 12.56
N VAL A 177 10.08 -24.83 12.45
CA VAL A 177 9.30 -25.09 11.24
C VAL A 177 8.44 -23.89 10.93
N TYR A 178 8.66 -23.30 9.75
CA TYR A 178 7.82 -22.27 9.19
C TYR A 178 6.41 -22.84 8.90
N ARG A 179 5.47 -22.64 9.83
CA ARG A 179 4.08 -23.11 9.69
C ARG A 179 3.32 -22.29 8.64
N VAL A 180 2.29 -22.88 8.03
CA VAL A 180 1.40 -22.24 7.04
C VAL A 180 0.85 -20.89 7.52
N THR A 181 0.65 -20.74 8.83
CA THR A 181 0.19 -19.50 9.47
C THR A 181 1.16 -18.32 9.34
N HIS A 182 2.45 -18.56 9.06
CA HIS A 182 3.42 -17.48 8.86
C HIS A 182 3.28 -16.81 7.49
N GLN A 183 2.56 -17.41 6.54
CA GLN A 183 2.37 -16.89 5.18
C GLN A 183 1.73 -15.49 5.14
N PHE A 184 0.92 -15.13 6.14
CA PHE A 184 0.26 -13.83 6.20
C PHE A 184 1.21 -12.65 6.49
N PHE A 185 2.43 -12.91 6.94
CA PHE A 185 3.39 -11.86 7.30
C PHE A 185 4.34 -11.47 6.16
N PHE A 186 4.41 -12.28 5.10
CA PHE A 186 5.29 -12.04 3.97
C PHE A 186 4.57 -11.19 2.94
N SER A 187 5.15 -10.04 2.63
CA SER A 187 4.64 -9.14 1.60
C SER A 187 5.77 -8.51 0.81
N LYS A 188 5.45 -8.02 -0.39
CA LYS A 188 6.39 -7.28 -1.24
C LYS A 188 6.80 -5.93 -0.64
N ARG A 189 6.04 -5.39 0.32
CA ARG A 189 6.34 -4.11 0.99
C ARG A 189 6.91 -4.38 2.38
N SER A 190 8.02 -5.10 2.43
CA SER A 190 8.66 -5.51 3.68
C SER A 190 10.17 -5.60 3.51
N ILE A 191 10.88 -5.27 4.59
CA ILE A 191 12.31 -5.46 4.78
C ILE A 191 12.49 -6.74 5.59
N TYR A 192 13.36 -7.63 5.12
CA TYR A 192 13.66 -8.91 5.76
C TYR A 192 15.09 -8.86 6.30
N LEU A 193 15.25 -9.12 7.59
CA LEU A 193 16.56 -9.32 8.21
C LEU A 193 16.80 -10.82 8.35
N LEU A 194 17.68 -11.36 7.52
CA LEU A 194 18.12 -12.75 7.65
C LEU A 194 19.29 -12.79 8.63
N VAL A 195 18.99 -13.22 9.85
CA VAL A 195 19.96 -13.29 10.95
C VAL A 195 20.62 -14.66 10.93
N TRP A 196 21.95 -14.65 10.98
CA TRP A 196 22.76 -15.85 10.87
C TRP A 196 23.92 -15.79 11.87
N GLU A 197 24.20 -16.90 12.56
CA GLU A 197 25.37 -17.07 13.42
C GLU A 197 26.43 -17.95 12.71
N PRO A 198 27.52 -17.38 12.17
CA PRO A 198 28.47 -18.15 11.34
C PRO A 198 29.17 -19.30 12.06
N ARG A 199 29.25 -19.24 13.39
CA ARG A 199 29.98 -20.19 14.24
C ARG A 199 29.29 -21.53 14.42
N ARG A 200 27.99 -21.61 14.17
CA ARG A 200 27.22 -22.87 14.24
C ARG A 200 27.42 -23.79 13.04
N GLY A 201 28.18 -23.34 12.02
CA GLY A 201 28.47 -24.12 10.82
C GLY A 201 27.36 -24.03 9.77
N VAL A 202 27.75 -24.15 8.49
CA VAL A 202 26.88 -23.88 7.33
C VAL A 202 25.62 -24.75 7.31
N GLN A 203 25.73 -26.02 7.72
CA GLN A 203 24.62 -26.96 7.75
C GLN A 203 23.57 -26.63 8.82
N GLN A 204 23.94 -25.91 9.88
CA GLN A 204 23.03 -25.55 10.97
C GLN A 204 22.31 -24.22 10.75
N CYS A 205 22.60 -23.51 9.65
CA CYS A 205 22.14 -22.13 9.47
C CYS A 205 21.31 -21.89 8.20
N GLN A 206 21.21 -22.88 7.30
CA GLN A 206 20.30 -22.93 6.14
C GLN A 206 20.02 -21.59 5.43
N VAL A 207 21.02 -20.70 5.33
CA VAL A 207 20.86 -19.32 4.83
C VAL A 207 20.32 -19.33 3.41
N GLU A 208 20.79 -20.26 2.59
CA GLU A 208 20.30 -20.44 1.22
C GLU A 208 18.83 -20.85 1.16
N ASP A 209 18.37 -21.69 2.07
CA ASP A 209 16.98 -22.16 2.08
C ASP A 209 16.04 -21.05 2.55
N TRP A 210 16.48 -20.23 3.52
CA TRP A 210 15.79 -18.98 3.88
C TRP A 210 15.71 -18.00 2.71
N LEU A 211 16.78 -17.83 1.94
CA LEU A 211 16.78 -16.98 0.74
C LEU A 211 15.86 -17.53 -0.36
N LYS A 212 15.86 -18.85 -0.60
CA LYS A 212 14.93 -19.51 -1.53
C LYS A 212 13.49 -19.32 -1.09
N LEU A 213 13.19 -19.51 0.20
CA LEU A 213 11.85 -19.31 0.77
C LEU A 213 11.40 -17.87 0.56
N LEU A 214 12.25 -16.89 0.89
CA LEU A 214 11.94 -15.48 0.64
C LEU A 214 11.63 -15.23 -0.83
N ARG A 215 12.52 -15.63 -1.74
CA ARG A 215 12.32 -15.46 -3.20
C ARG A 215 11.00 -16.07 -3.67
N LEU A 216 10.66 -17.27 -3.21
CA LEU A 216 9.40 -17.94 -3.56
C LEU A 216 8.16 -17.19 -3.05
N ARG A 217 8.25 -16.53 -1.90
CA ARG A 217 7.10 -15.87 -1.25
C ARG A 217 6.90 -14.42 -1.69
N VAL A 218 7.98 -13.66 -1.89
CA VAL A 218 7.90 -12.21 -2.16
C VAL A 218 8.36 -11.83 -3.56
N GLY A 219 8.97 -12.75 -4.31
CA GLY A 219 9.58 -12.47 -5.60
C GLY A 219 10.63 -11.34 -5.49
N ASP A 220 10.70 -10.49 -6.49
CA ASP A 220 11.68 -9.39 -6.55
C ASP A 220 11.29 -8.16 -5.71
N GLY A 221 10.11 -8.18 -5.06
CA GLY A 221 9.61 -7.06 -4.27
C GLY A 221 10.25 -6.94 -2.89
N GLY A 222 10.72 -8.05 -2.31
CA GLY A 222 11.30 -8.06 -0.97
C GLY A 222 12.73 -7.53 -0.94
N ARG A 223 13.06 -6.74 0.09
CA ARG A 223 14.44 -6.34 0.37
C ARG A 223 14.98 -7.19 1.50
N VAL A 224 16.08 -7.90 1.26
CA VAL A 224 16.70 -8.80 2.24
C VAL A 224 18.07 -8.26 2.63
N ILE A 225 18.31 -8.13 3.94
CA ILE A 225 19.60 -7.78 4.53
C ILE A 225 20.07 -8.98 5.34
N ILE A 226 21.28 -9.47 5.05
CA ILE A 226 21.88 -10.58 5.78
C ILE A 226 22.72 -9.99 6.92
N ILE A 227 22.48 -10.45 8.14
CA ILE A 227 23.13 -9.95 9.35
C ILE A 227 23.81 -11.12 10.05
N SER A 228 25.13 -11.02 10.23
CA SER A 228 25.86 -11.98 11.04
C SER A 228 25.89 -11.56 12.51
N THR A 229 25.43 -12.44 13.39
CA THR A 229 25.51 -12.29 14.85
C THR A 229 26.72 -13.06 15.41
N TYR A 230 27.21 -12.61 16.56
CA TYR A 230 28.37 -13.17 17.28
C TYR A 230 27.94 -13.72 18.63
#